data_AF-A0A397GCP4-F1
#
_entry.id   AF-A0A397GCP4-F1
#
_cell.length_a   1.000
_cell.length_b   1.000
_cell.length_c   1.000
_cell.angle_alpha   90.00
_cell.angle_beta   90.00
_cell.angle_gamma   90.00
#
_symmetry.space_group_name_H-M   'P 1'
#
loop_
_entity.id
_entity.type
_entity.pdbx_description
1 polymer ?
#
loop_
_entity_poly.entity_id
_entity_poly.type
_entity_poly.pdbx_seq_one_letter_code
_entity_poly.pdbx_strand_id
1 'polypeptide(L)'
;MTNPRSLREAASSVATNLRLKIRHRSHPNYPWLFLPREKDVIDSIVNLWLQDKENLDFVTQKTGKSFDDDPRKDISDAYPIIWADRPLATGVLHTPFPGKILVIIALEDLDDQNGLPSNIGQIPCGGFAVHSGDEDMKFKKQGGGLAFFILLN
;
A
#
# COMPACT_ATOMS: atom_id res chain seq x y z
N MET A 1 13.15 21.24 -1.40
CA MET A 1 12.15 20.32 -0.82
C MET A 1 12.73 19.83 0.50
N THR A 2 12.05 20.06 1.61
CA THR A 2 12.45 19.55 2.93
C THR A 2 12.28 18.04 2.96
N ASN A 3 13.29 17.30 3.37
CA ASN A 3 13.14 15.87 3.64
C ASN A 3 12.07 15.69 4.73
N PRO A 4 11.04 14.84 4.52
CA PRO A 4 10.01 14.60 5.53
C PRO A 4 10.63 13.98 6.79
N ARG A 5 10.17 14.41 7.97
CA ARG A 5 10.71 13.96 9.27
C ARG A 5 10.01 12.72 9.81
N SER A 6 8.88 12.33 9.22
CA SER A 6 8.13 11.12 9.58
C SER A 6 7.41 10.50 8.38
N LEU A 7 7.04 9.22 8.49
CA LEU A 7 6.27 8.50 7.48
C LEU A 7 4.91 9.17 7.22
N ARG A 8 4.27 9.74 8.24
CA ARG A 8 3.01 10.50 8.12
C ARG A 8 3.17 11.78 7.30
N GLU A 9 4.21 12.57 7.55
CA GLU A 9 4.47 13.78 6.76
C GLU A 9 4.79 13.44 5.30
N ALA A 10 5.59 12.40 5.07
CA ALA A 10 5.87 11.90 3.73
C ALA A 10 4.58 11.46 3.04
N ALA A 11 3.80 10.59 3.67
CA ALA A 11 2.52 10.08 3.18
C ALA A 11 1.56 11.22 2.76
N SER A 12 1.34 12.20 3.63
CA SER A 12 0.45 13.33 3.36
C SER A 12 0.94 14.23 2.22
N SER A 13 2.25 14.51 2.17
CA SER A 13 2.86 15.28 1.08
C SER A 13 2.71 14.57 -0.26
N VAL A 14 2.94 13.26 -0.27
CA VAL A 14 2.78 12.41 -1.45
C VAL A 14 1.32 12.35 -1.89
N ALA A 15 0.38 12.15 -0.96
CA ALA A 15 -1.05 12.11 -1.25
C ALA A 15 -1.54 13.37 -1.98
N THR A 16 -1.14 14.55 -1.48
CA THR A 16 -1.50 15.85 -2.08
C THR A 16 -1.02 15.95 -3.52
N ASN A 17 0.24 15.57 -3.77
CA ASN A 17 0.82 15.62 -5.10
C ASN A 17 0.21 14.58 -6.05
N LEU A 18 -0.06 13.37 -5.57
CA LEU A 18 -0.66 12.30 -6.36
C LEU A 18 -2.10 12.62 -6.76
N ARG A 19 -2.90 13.20 -5.85
CA ARG A 19 -4.28 13.63 -6.13
C ARG A 19 -4.38 14.61 -7.29
N LEU A 20 -3.44 15.56 -7.38
CA LEU A 20 -3.41 16.55 -8.45
C LEU A 20 -3.04 15.95 -9.82
N LYS A 21 -2.48 14.74 -9.83
CA LYS A 21 -1.92 14.07 -11.01
C LYS A 21 -2.70 12.82 -11.42
N ILE A 22 -3.90 12.61 -10.88
CA ILE A 22 -4.72 11.44 -11.16
C ILE A 22 -5.09 11.41 -12.65
N ARG A 23 -4.57 10.42 -13.35
CA ARG A 23 -5.10 9.92 -14.63
C ARG A 23 -5.21 8.40 -14.48
N HIS A 24 -6.42 7.87 -14.57
CA HIS A 24 -6.68 6.45 -14.30
C HIS A 24 -5.97 5.55 -15.32
N ARG A 25 -4.86 4.93 -14.92
CA ARG A 25 -4.23 3.84 -15.67
C ARG A 25 -4.13 2.62 -14.76
N SER A 26 -4.54 1.47 -15.27
CA SER A 26 -4.41 0.20 -14.56
C SER A 26 -3.01 -0.39 -14.70
N HIS A 27 -2.53 -1.11 -13.69
CA HIS A 27 -1.29 -1.89 -13.78
C HIS A 27 -1.43 -2.99 -14.85
N PRO A 28 -0.40 -3.25 -15.69
CA PRO A 28 -0.49 -4.25 -16.76
C PRO A 28 -0.71 -5.68 -16.25
N ASN A 29 -0.08 -6.04 -15.12
CA ASN A 29 -0.21 -7.38 -14.53
C ASN A 29 -1.31 -7.47 -13.46
N TYR A 30 -1.75 -6.32 -12.93
CA TYR A 30 -2.73 -6.24 -11.84
C TYR A 30 -3.81 -5.22 -12.22
N PRO A 31 -4.75 -5.57 -13.13
CA PRO A 31 -5.65 -4.59 -13.74
C PRO A 31 -6.58 -3.84 -12.76
N TRP A 32 -6.68 -4.34 -11.54
CA TRP A 32 -7.43 -3.76 -10.43
C TRP A 32 -6.64 -2.69 -9.65
N LEU A 33 -5.31 -2.60 -9.84
CA LEU A 33 -4.50 -1.51 -9.31
C LEU A 33 -4.58 -0.28 -10.22
N PHE A 34 -4.96 0.86 -9.65
CA PHE A 34 -4.95 2.15 -10.35
C PHE A 34 -3.73 2.94 -9.93
N LEU A 35 -2.83 3.14 -10.89
CA LEU A 35 -1.55 3.78 -10.63
C LEU A 35 -1.59 5.24 -11.08
N PRO A 36 -0.98 6.16 -10.32
CA PRO A 36 -0.63 7.48 -10.82
C PRO A 36 0.54 7.39 -11.82
N ARG A 37 0.76 8.46 -12.61
CA ARG A 37 1.72 8.45 -13.73
C ARG A 37 3.19 8.56 -13.31
N GLU A 38 3.46 8.98 -12.07
CA GLU A 38 4.81 9.23 -11.56
C GLU A 38 5.21 8.20 -10.50
N LYS A 39 6.33 7.53 -10.73
CA LYS A 39 6.90 6.50 -9.85
C LYS A 39 7.98 7.05 -8.91
N ASP A 40 8.56 8.21 -9.21
CA ASP A 40 9.75 8.72 -8.51
C ASP A 40 9.51 9.08 -7.03
N VAL A 41 8.24 9.07 -6.61
CA VAL A 41 7.80 9.35 -5.23
C VAL A 41 7.85 8.08 -4.34
N ILE A 42 8.08 6.91 -4.94
CA ILE A 42 8.10 5.59 -4.29
C ILE A 42 9.23 5.46 -3.27
N ASP A 43 10.43 5.87 -3.64
CA ASP A 43 11.64 5.51 -2.89
C ASP A 43 11.69 6.16 -1.50
N SER A 44 11.18 7.38 -1.36
CA SER A 44 11.18 8.10 -0.09
C SER A 44 10.29 7.42 0.95
N ILE A 45 9.09 6.98 0.58
CA ILE A 45 8.18 6.29 1.50
C ILE A 45 8.74 4.93 1.90
N VAL A 46 9.23 4.17 0.92
CA VAL A 46 9.84 2.86 1.16
C VAL A 46 11.04 2.98 2.10
N ASN A 47 11.94 3.93 1.84
CA ASN A 47 13.13 4.12 2.68
C ASN A 47 12.77 4.52 4.11
N LEU A 48 11.81 5.42 4.30
CA LEU A 48 11.36 5.80 5.65
C LEU A 48 10.71 4.63 6.38
N TRP A 49 9.90 3.84 5.69
CA TRP A 49 9.26 2.68 6.28
C TRP A 49 10.26 1.60 6.69
N LEU A 50 11.27 1.33 5.84
CA LEU A 50 12.35 0.36 6.10
C LEU A 50 13.32 0.81 7.20
N GLN A 51 13.50 2.11 7.42
CA GLN A 51 14.40 2.64 8.46
C GLN A 51 13.84 2.47 9.88
N ASP A 52 12.53 2.25 10.00
CA ASP A 52 11.89 2.06 11.29
C ASP A 52 11.86 0.57 11.64
N LYS A 53 12.68 0.21 12.65
CA LYS A 53 12.82 -1.17 13.09
C LYS A 53 11.51 -1.74 13.64
N GLU A 54 10.65 -0.92 14.24
CA GLU A 54 9.37 -1.40 14.78
C GLU A 54 8.46 -1.92 13.66
N ASN A 55 8.54 -1.31 12.47
CA ASN A 55 7.80 -1.78 11.29
C ASN A 55 8.28 -3.17 10.84
N LEU A 56 9.59 -3.38 10.78
CA LEU A 56 10.19 -4.65 10.35
C LEU A 56 9.92 -5.76 11.37
N ASP A 57 10.04 -5.45 12.65
CA ASP A 57 9.75 -6.38 13.75
C ASP A 57 8.27 -6.79 13.74
N PHE A 58 7.35 -5.84 13.50
CA PHE A 58 5.92 -6.12 13.37
C PHE A 58 5.60 -7.04 12.18
N VAL A 59 6.19 -6.76 11.00
CA VAL A 59 6.00 -7.63 9.82
C VAL A 59 6.56 -9.02 10.09
N THR A 60 7.73 -9.12 10.71
CA THR A 60 8.36 -10.39 11.09
C THR A 60 7.47 -11.17 12.04
N GLN A 61 6.93 -10.52 13.08
CA GLN A 61 6.02 -11.15 14.03
C GLN A 61 4.74 -11.67 13.36
N LYS A 62 4.19 -10.90 12.42
CA LYS A 62 2.92 -11.23 11.76
C LYS A 62 3.06 -12.30 10.67
N THR A 63 4.22 -12.40 10.04
CA THR A 63 4.43 -13.27 8.87
C THR A 63 5.36 -14.46 9.15
N GLY A 64 6.14 -14.41 10.23
CA GLY A 64 7.18 -15.39 10.55
C GLY A 64 8.41 -15.29 9.66
N LYS A 65 8.48 -14.32 8.72
CA LYS A 65 9.62 -14.10 7.83
C LYS A 65 10.45 -12.93 8.32
N SER A 66 11.73 -13.17 8.58
CA SER A 66 12.70 -12.11 8.88
C SER A 66 13.19 -11.44 7.60
N PHE A 67 13.53 -10.16 7.70
CA PHE A 67 14.21 -9.43 6.62
C PHE A 67 15.69 -9.82 6.54
N ASP A 68 16.25 -9.68 5.34
CA ASP A 68 17.69 -9.77 5.11
C ASP A 68 18.45 -8.60 5.77
N ASP A 69 19.79 -8.70 5.82
CA ASP A 69 20.68 -7.62 6.28
C ASP A 69 20.44 -6.29 5.53
N ASP A 70 20.00 -6.39 4.27
CA ASP A 70 19.49 -5.27 3.47
C ASP A 70 18.00 -5.49 3.19
N PRO A 71 17.10 -4.95 4.05
CA PRO A 71 15.65 -5.14 3.95
C PRO A 71 15.03 -4.72 2.61
N ARG A 72 15.75 -3.90 1.83
CA ARG A 72 15.28 -3.46 0.53
C ARG A 72 15.31 -4.58 -0.51
N LYS A 73 16.12 -5.63 -0.32
CA LYS A 73 16.14 -6.82 -1.19
C LYS A 73 14.91 -7.70 -1.04
N ASP A 74 14.22 -7.60 0.10
CA ASP A 74 12.97 -8.33 0.34
C ASP A 74 11.78 -7.72 -0.40
N ILE A 75 11.91 -6.48 -0.89
CA ILE A 75 10.88 -5.80 -1.67
C ILE A 75 10.95 -6.26 -3.13
N SER A 76 9.91 -6.96 -3.56
CA SER A 76 9.73 -7.38 -4.96
C SER A 76 9.20 -6.27 -5.87
N ASP A 77 8.27 -5.46 -5.36
CA ASP A 77 7.78 -4.28 -6.07
C ASP A 77 7.07 -3.31 -5.11
N ALA A 78 6.88 -2.07 -5.55
CA ALA A 78 6.19 -1.06 -4.76
C ALA A 78 5.45 -0.06 -5.67
N TYR A 79 4.22 0.29 -5.31
CA TYR A 79 3.43 1.21 -6.11
C TYR A 79 2.54 2.12 -5.24
N PRO A 80 2.46 3.42 -5.56
CA PRO A 80 1.34 4.23 -5.12
C PRO A 80 0.09 3.78 -5.87
N ILE A 81 -1.02 3.65 -5.15
CA ILE A 81 -2.28 3.21 -5.70
C ILE A 81 -3.41 4.15 -5.29
N ILE A 82 -4.42 4.18 -6.13
CA ILE A 82 -5.73 4.72 -5.78
C ILE A 82 -6.65 3.53 -5.69
N TRP A 83 -7.36 3.41 -4.58
CA TRP A 83 -8.53 2.58 -4.51
C TRP A 83 -9.60 3.20 -5.40
N ALA A 84 -9.69 2.82 -6.66
CA ALA A 84 -10.76 3.32 -7.51
C ALA A 84 -12.05 2.57 -7.17
N ASP A 85 -13.18 3.26 -7.29
CA ASP A 85 -14.51 2.66 -7.29
C ASP A 85 -14.66 1.81 -8.56
N ARG A 86 -14.10 0.60 -8.53
CA ARG A 86 -14.56 -0.47 -9.41
C ARG A 86 -15.26 -1.48 -8.53
N PRO A 87 -16.52 -1.82 -8.84
CA PRO A 87 -17.07 -3.03 -8.31
C PRO A 87 -16.27 -4.14 -9.00
N LEU A 88 -15.34 -4.76 -8.29
CA LEU A 88 -15.16 -6.19 -8.48
C LEU A 88 -16.59 -6.74 -8.53
N ALA A 89 -17.01 -7.37 -9.62
CA ALA A 89 -18.42 -7.72 -9.82
C ALA A 89 -18.97 -8.53 -8.64
N THR A 90 -18.08 -9.25 -7.97
CA THR A 90 -18.29 -10.07 -6.77
C THR A 90 -18.00 -9.35 -5.44
N GLY A 91 -17.36 -8.19 -5.46
CA GLY A 91 -16.82 -7.51 -4.27
C GLY A 91 -15.61 -8.23 -3.67
N VAL A 92 -15.05 -9.23 -4.37
CA VAL A 92 -13.95 -10.06 -3.87
C VAL A 92 -12.83 -10.10 -4.90
N LEU A 93 -11.61 -9.85 -4.43
CA LEU A 93 -10.37 -10.02 -5.18
C LEU A 93 -9.68 -11.27 -4.64
N HIS A 94 -9.70 -12.33 -5.44
CA HIS A 94 -9.12 -13.60 -5.04
C HIS A 94 -7.61 -13.55 -5.11
N THR A 95 -6.95 -13.90 -4.00
CA THR A 95 -5.49 -14.05 -3.89
C THR A 95 -4.70 -13.01 -4.71
N PRO A 96 -4.71 -11.72 -4.32
CA PRO A 96 -4.24 -10.62 -5.17
C PRO A 96 -2.75 -10.69 -5.53
N PHE A 97 -1.94 -11.31 -4.66
CA PHE A 97 -0.49 -11.41 -4.83
C PHE A 97 0.03 -12.78 -4.34
N PRO A 98 -0.27 -13.88 -5.06
CA PRO A 98 0.03 -15.22 -4.56
C PRO A 98 1.52 -15.40 -4.21
N GLY A 99 1.80 -16.00 -3.06
CA GLY A 99 3.14 -16.24 -2.51
C GLY A 99 3.87 -14.98 -2.03
N LYS A 100 3.20 -13.83 -1.96
CA LYS A 100 3.77 -12.55 -1.50
C LYS A 100 3.09 -12.07 -0.23
N ILE A 101 3.79 -11.21 0.50
CA ILE A 101 3.20 -10.42 1.59
C ILE A 101 2.97 -9.01 1.07
N LEU A 102 1.76 -8.50 1.27
CA LEU A 102 1.43 -7.12 0.95
C LEU A 102 1.47 -6.26 2.22
N VAL A 103 2.25 -5.20 2.17
CA VAL A 103 2.18 -4.09 3.12
C VAL A 103 1.40 -2.95 2.48
N ILE A 104 0.33 -2.50 3.14
CA ILE A 104 -0.53 -1.39 2.72
C ILE A 104 -0.22 -0.22 3.63
N ILE A 105 0.51 0.78 3.14
CA ILE A 105 0.76 2.04 3.84
C ILE A 105 -0.30 3.04 3.43
N ALA A 106 -0.94 3.67 4.41
CA ALA A 106 -2.01 4.63 4.16
C ALA A 106 -1.41 6.01 3.82
N LEU A 107 -1.74 6.55 2.65
CA LEU A 107 -1.30 7.91 2.25
C LEU A 107 -2.25 8.99 2.81
N GLU A 108 -3.44 8.58 3.19
CA GLU A 108 -4.45 9.34 3.93
C GLU A 108 -5.10 8.44 4.97
N ASP A 109 -6.06 8.95 5.74
CA ASP A 109 -6.82 8.09 6.64
C ASP A 109 -7.69 7.14 5.81
N LEU A 110 -7.48 5.85 5.96
CA LEU A 110 -8.14 4.81 5.18
C LEU A 110 -9.06 3.96 6.04
N ASP A 111 -10.23 3.61 5.50
CA ASP A 111 -11.22 2.74 6.10
C ASP A 111 -11.95 1.90 5.03
N ASP A 112 -12.96 1.15 5.45
CA ASP A 112 -13.75 0.31 4.56
C ASP A 112 -14.75 1.09 3.67
N GLN A 113 -14.82 2.42 3.81
CA GLN A 113 -15.63 3.32 2.97
C GLN A 113 -14.79 3.98 1.88
N ASN A 114 -13.46 4.08 2.02
CA ASN A 114 -12.60 4.67 1.00
C ASN A 114 -11.64 3.68 0.34
N GLY A 115 -11.88 2.38 0.50
CA GLY A 115 -11.30 1.35 -0.35
C GLY A 115 -10.40 0.34 0.34
N LEU A 116 -10.31 0.31 1.67
CA LEU A 116 -9.68 -0.82 2.34
C LEU A 116 -10.55 -2.08 2.25
N PRO A 117 -9.91 -3.26 2.16
CA PRO A 117 -10.58 -4.52 2.38
C PRO A 117 -11.26 -4.57 3.76
N SER A 118 -12.45 -5.15 3.85
CA SER A 118 -13.27 -5.21 5.07
C SER A 118 -12.65 -6.02 6.22
N ASN A 119 -11.63 -6.84 5.93
CA ASN A 119 -10.85 -7.56 6.92
C ASN A 119 -9.67 -6.74 7.48
N ILE A 120 -9.48 -5.51 6.99
CA ILE A 120 -8.45 -4.59 7.44
C ILE A 120 -9.15 -3.43 8.15
N GLY A 121 -8.80 -3.21 9.41
CA GLY A 121 -9.31 -2.08 10.19
C GLY A 121 -8.83 -0.74 9.63
N GLN A 122 -9.36 0.36 10.18
CA GLN A 122 -8.94 1.69 9.80
C GLN A 122 -7.42 1.86 9.94
N ILE A 123 -6.78 2.44 8.93
CA ILE A 123 -5.35 2.76 8.93
C ILE A 123 -5.22 4.28 8.90
N PRO A 124 -4.70 4.94 9.94
CA PRO A 124 -4.45 6.38 9.89
C PRO A 124 -3.34 6.70 8.88
N CYS A 125 -3.32 7.92 8.37
CA CYS A 125 -2.28 8.42 7.46
C CYS A 125 -0.86 8.17 8.03
N GLY A 126 0.00 7.54 7.23
CA GLY A 126 1.35 7.10 7.62
C GLY A 126 1.40 5.79 8.43
N GLY A 127 0.25 5.25 8.85
CA GLY A 127 0.14 3.89 9.38
C GLY A 127 0.15 2.85 8.27
N PHE A 128 0.23 1.57 8.66
CA PHE A 128 0.21 0.47 7.70
C PHE A 128 -0.52 -0.77 8.23
N ALA A 129 -0.90 -1.63 7.30
CA ALA A 129 -1.37 -2.98 7.58
C ALA A 129 -0.59 -4.00 6.74
N VAL A 130 -0.58 -5.25 7.20
CA VAL A 130 0.03 -6.38 6.50
C VAL A 130 -1.08 -7.35 6.14
N HIS A 131 -1.08 -7.81 4.90
CA HIS A 131 -2.05 -8.75 4.33
C HIS A 131 -1.31 -9.84 3.56
N SER A 132 -1.75 -11.10 3.69
CA SER A 132 -1.19 -12.18 2.90
C SER A 132 -1.71 -12.10 1.47
N GLY A 133 -0.83 -12.12 0.48
CA GLY A 133 -1.24 -12.11 -0.93
C GLY A 133 -1.94 -13.40 -1.38
N ASP A 134 -1.88 -14.45 -0.57
CA ASP A 134 -2.62 -15.71 -0.72
C ASP A 134 -4.04 -15.66 -0.14
N GLU A 135 -4.42 -14.54 0.50
CA GLU A 135 -5.75 -14.37 1.07
C GLU A 135 -6.62 -13.43 0.23
N ASP A 136 -7.88 -13.80 0.07
CA ASP A 136 -8.89 -12.98 -0.59
C ASP A 136 -9.06 -11.63 0.11
N MET A 137 -9.20 -10.56 -0.70
CA MET A 137 -9.62 -9.25 -0.22
C MET A 137 -11.08 -9.00 -0.55
N LYS A 138 -11.86 -8.61 0.46
CA LYS A 138 -13.29 -8.31 0.30
C LYS A 138 -13.52 -6.83 0.44
N PHE A 139 -14.20 -6.21 -0.52
CA PHE A 139 -14.41 -4.78 -0.58
C PHE A 139 -15.88 -4.43 -0.41
N LYS A 140 -16.15 -3.28 0.23
CA LYS A 140 -17.45 -2.61 0.11
C LYS A 140 -17.46 -1.84 -1.22
N LYS A 141 -18.65 -1.53 -1.76
CA LYS A 141 -18.82 -0.84 -3.06
C LYS A 141 -18.40 0.64 -3.03
N GLN A 142 -17.27 0.96 -2.41
CA GLN A 142 -16.77 2.31 -2.25
C GLN A 142 -15.24 2.35 -2.35
N GLY A 143 -14.72 3.51 -2.75
CA GLY A 143 -13.30 3.76 -2.97
C GLY A 143 -13.00 5.26 -2.95
N GLY A 144 -11.78 5.62 -3.33
CA GLY A 144 -11.28 6.99 -3.44
C GLY A 144 -10.01 7.24 -2.62
N GLY A 145 -9.68 6.29 -1.75
CA GLY A 145 -8.52 6.28 -0.88
C GLY A 145 -7.20 6.14 -1.62
N LEU A 146 -6.17 6.85 -1.17
CA LEU A 146 -4.79 6.69 -1.59
C LEU A 146 -4.03 5.78 -0.63
N ALA A 147 -3.40 4.76 -1.18
CA ALA A 147 -2.53 3.86 -0.45
C ALA A 147 -1.22 3.66 -1.20
N PHE A 148 -0.26 3.08 -0.51
CA PHE A 148 1.01 2.69 -1.06
C PHE A 148 1.24 1.22 -0.77
N PHE A 149 1.44 0.45 -1.82
CA PHE A 149 1.64 -1.00 -1.75
C PHE A 149 3.13 -1.30 -1.77
N ILE A 150 3.58 -2.14 -0.85
CA ILE A 150 4.91 -2.77 -0.88
C ILE A 150 4.68 -4.28 -0.90
N LEU A 151 5.20 -4.95 -1.92
CA LEU A 151 5.14 -6.40 -2.06
C LEU A 151 6.45 -7.02 -1.60
N LEU A 152 6.39 -7.85 -0.57
CA LEU A 152 7.54 -8.58 -0.02
C LEU A 152 7.57 -10.02 -0.53
N ASN A 153 8.78 -10.59 -0.63
CA ASN A 153 9.03 -11.97 -1.05
C ASN A 153 8.65 -13.04 -0.01
#